data_AF-A0A254NK81-F1
#
_entry.id   AF-A0A254NK81-F1
#
_cell.length_a   1.000
_cell.length_b   1.000
_cell.length_c   1.000
_cell.angle_alpha   90.00
_cell.angle_beta   90.00
_cell.angle_gamma   90.00
#
_symmetry.space_group_name_H-M   'P 1'
#
loop_
_entity.id
_entity.type
_entity.pdbx_description
1 polymer ?
#
loop_
_entity_poly.entity_id
_entity_poly.type
_entity_poly.pdbx_seq_one_letter_code
_entity_poly.pdbx_strand_id
1 'polypeptide(L)'
;MSNYTVSDTIRYKTLALFAEHFGISPARVNVRLNDSCVIICAERFLQPIVESLIHEASHGALQSTRELMVGYLLPELCRYVRDDCGIPLGAHAYDWNDDDLSCLIFMLVEEPEFLRENRPYAGQDKIHRSIAALTYDVQRFPDKIYSFWLDSQLLVVIRDGTLIQVEKALIEDGHSEVLRMSKRRVEKSKFREEFPFDENVKRSIRGIYLDWMFPHDRSVLVYVFDKSPLPWLN
;
A
#
# COMPACT_ATOMS: atom_id res chain seq x y z
N MET A 1 -28.75 17.32 -7.78
CA MET A 1 -27.68 17.16 -6.76
C MET A 1 -26.92 15.90 -7.12
N SER A 2 -25.62 15.97 -7.36
CA SER A 2 -24.83 14.78 -7.71
C SER A 2 -24.74 13.86 -6.49
N ASN A 3 -25.22 12.62 -6.59
CA ASN A 3 -25.04 11.60 -5.55
C ASN A 3 -23.59 11.10 -5.62
N TYR A 4 -22.67 11.81 -4.97
CA TYR A 4 -21.30 11.35 -4.85
C TYR A 4 -21.22 10.18 -3.87
N THR A 5 -20.48 9.14 -4.25
CA THR A 5 -20.15 8.05 -3.33
C THR A 5 -19.08 8.49 -2.33
N VAL A 6 -18.91 7.78 -1.22
CA VAL A 6 -17.78 8.03 -0.28
C VAL A 6 -16.43 7.92 -1.00
N SER A 7 -16.28 6.99 -1.94
CA SER A 7 -15.10 6.91 -2.80
C SER A 7 -14.85 8.18 -3.60
N ASP A 8 -15.91 8.81 -4.12
CA ASP A 8 -15.79 10.06 -4.89
C ASP A 8 -15.35 11.23 -4.01
N THR A 9 -15.90 11.37 -2.80
CA THR A 9 -15.54 12.48 -1.90
C THR A 9 -14.09 12.37 -1.47
N ILE A 10 -13.62 11.18 -1.09
CA ILE A 10 -12.20 10.91 -0.77
C ILE A 10 -11.31 11.21 -1.99
N ARG A 11 -11.72 10.80 -3.19
CA ARG A 11 -10.99 11.08 -4.44
C ARG A 11 -10.84 12.58 -4.66
N TYR A 12 -11.93 13.36 -4.53
CA TYR A 12 -11.89 14.80 -4.70
C TYR A 12 -11.03 15.49 -3.64
N LYS A 13 -11.15 15.08 -2.37
CA LYS A 13 -10.28 15.63 -1.31
C LYS A 13 -8.81 15.34 -1.57
N THR A 14 -8.49 14.12 -2.00
CA THR A 14 -7.12 13.74 -2.38
C THR A 14 -6.58 14.67 -3.47
N LEU A 15 -7.33 14.83 -4.57
CA LEU A 15 -6.93 15.72 -5.68
C LEU A 15 -6.73 17.17 -5.22
N ALA A 16 -7.64 17.68 -4.38
CA ALA A 16 -7.58 19.03 -3.83
C ALA A 16 -6.34 19.23 -2.96
N LEU A 17 -6.05 18.32 -2.02
CA LEU A 17 -4.86 18.41 -1.16
C LEU A 17 -3.57 18.43 -1.99
N PHE A 18 -3.46 17.57 -3.01
CA PHE A 18 -2.30 17.61 -3.90
C PHE A 18 -2.16 18.97 -4.61
N ALA A 19 -3.26 19.52 -5.13
CA ALA A 19 -3.25 20.84 -5.77
C ALA A 19 -2.86 21.96 -4.78
N GLU A 20 -3.41 21.95 -3.58
CA GLU A 20 -3.18 22.96 -2.54
C GLU A 20 -1.73 22.97 -2.05
N HIS A 21 -1.12 21.79 -1.86
CA HIS A 21 0.22 21.68 -1.31
C HIS A 21 1.34 21.70 -2.37
N PHE A 22 1.08 21.25 -3.59
CA PHE A 22 2.11 21.10 -4.62
C PHE A 22 1.82 21.84 -5.93
N GLY A 23 0.66 22.49 -6.06
CA GLY A 23 0.25 23.19 -7.29
C GLY A 23 -0.11 22.25 -8.45
N ILE A 24 -0.05 20.94 -8.24
CA ILE A 24 -0.38 19.91 -9.23
C ILE A 24 -1.18 18.78 -8.59
N SER A 25 -2.14 18.23 -9.32
CA SER A 25 -2.87 17.03 -8.92
C SER A 25 -2.40 15.81 -9.73
N PRO A 26 -2.44 14.60 -9.16
CA PRO A 26 -2.26 13.37 -9.93
C PRO A 26 -3.24 13.32 -11.11
N ALA A 27 -2.79 12.83 -12.27
CA ALA A 27 -3.65 12.72 -13.44
C ALA A 27 -4.81 11.74 -13.24
N ARG A 28 -4.65 10.76 -12.34
CA ARG A 28 -5.70 9.81 -11.96
C ARG A 28 -5.59 9.50 -10.48
N VAL A 29 -6.72 9.53 -9.79
CA VAL A 29 -6.87 9.01 -8.43
C VAL A 29 -8.03 8.02 -8.43
N ASN A 30 -7.77 6.79 -8.00
CA ASN A 30 -8.80 5.77 -7.79
C ASN A 30 -8.92 5.49 -6.29
N VAL A 31 -10.14 5.41 -5.78
CA VAL A 31 -10.42 5.07 -4.38
C VAL A 31 -11.26 3.81 -4.35
N ARG A 32 -10.82 2.84 -3.54
CA ARG A 32 -11.51 1.56 -3.31
C ARG A 32 -11.55 1.33 -1.80
N LEU A 33 -12.69 0.89 -1.29
CA LEU A 33 -12.84 0.62 0.13
C LEU A 33 -13.82 -0.52 0.38
N ASN A 34 -13.65 -1.16 1.53
CA ASN A 34 -14.56 -2.11 2.14
C ASN A 34 -14.51 -1.93 3.67
N ASP A 35 -15.12 -2.84 4.42
CA ASP A 35 -15.15 -2.79 5.89
C ASP A 35 -13.81 -3.11 6.57
N SER A 36 -12.73 -3.29 5.79
CA SER A 36 -11.38 -3.50 6.30
C SER A 36 -10.44 -2.32 6.05
N CYS A 37 -10.56 -1.64 4.92
CA CYS A 37 -9.61 -0.60 4.54
C CYS A 37 -10.14 0.37 3.49
N VAL A 38 -9.47 1.52 3.41
CA VAL A 38 -9.51 2.45 2.28
C VAL A 38 -8.16 2.39 1.54
N ILE A 39 -8.20 2.22 0.23
CA ILE A 39 -7.04 2.25 -0.65
C ILE A 39 -7.21 3.38 -1.67
N ILE A 40 -6.22 4.25 -1.73
CA ILE A 40 -6.14 5.37 -2.66
C ILE A 40 -4.93 5.13 -3.57
N CYS A 41 -5.17 5.01 -4.87
CA CYS A 41 -4.12 4.90 -5.87
C CYS A 41 -4.05 6.20 -6.67
N ALA A 42 -2.98 6.97 -6.48
CA ALA A 42 -2.68 8.18 -7.23
C ALA A 42 -1.63 7.88 -8.31
N GLU A 43 -1.89 8.24 -9.55
CA GLU A 43 -1.04 7.90 -10.68
C GLU A 43 -0.64 9.12 -11.50
N ARG A 44 0.56 9.06 -12.10
CA ARG A 44 1.14 10.11 -12.94
C ARG A 44 1.11 11.46 -12.20
N PHE A 45 1.77 11.46 -11.04
CA PHE A 45 1.89 12.63 -10.19
C PHE A 45 2.94 13.61 -10.73
N LEU A 46 4.19 13.15 -10.91
CA LEU A 46 5.24 13.96 -11.51
C LEU A 46 5.16 13.93 -13.04
N GLN A 47 5.43 15.06 -13.67
CA GLN A 47 5.64 15.10 -15.11
C GLN A 47 6.97 14.40 -15.45
N PRO A 48 7.08 13.70 -16.59
CA PRO A 48 8.29 12.96 -16.95
C PRO A 48 9.58 13.79 -16.92
N ILE A 49 9.49 15.08 -17.25
CA ILE A 49 10.65 15.98 -17.20
C ILE A 49 11.11 16.30 -15.77
N VAL A 50 10.17 16.49 -14.84
CA VAL A 50 10.47 16.72 -13.42
C VAL A 50 11.08 15.47 -12.82
N GLU A 51 10.53 14.30 -13.16
CA GLU A 51 11.06 13.01 -12.77
C GLU A 51 12.51 12.81 -13.25
N SER A 52 12.79 13.05 -14.54
CA SER A 52 14.15 12.93 -15.10
C SER A 52 15.14 13.81 -14.37
N LEU A 53 14.80 15.08 -14.12
CA LEU A 53 15.67 16.04 -13.44
C LEU A 53 15.98 15.62 -12.00
N ILE A 54 14.99 15.11 -11.26
CA ILE A 54 15.21 14.65 -9.89
C ILE A 54 16.05 13.37 -9.88
N HIS A 55 15.81 12.46 -10.84
CA HIS A 55 16.59 11.23 -10.99
C HIS A 55 18.06 11.51 -11.34
N GLU A 56 18.32 12.48 -12.25
CA GLU A 56 19.66 12.97 -12.58
C GLU A 56 20.38 13.58 -11.37
N ALA A 57 19.64 14.32 -10.51
CA ALA A 57 20.22 14.91 -9.31
C ALA A 57 20.69 13.84 -8.31
N SER A 58 19.87 12.82 -8.04
CA SER A 58 20.25 11.54 -7.41
C SER A 58 19.00 10.70 -7.12
N HIS A 59 19.15 9.37 -7.04
CA HIS A 59 18.08 8.48 -6.56
C HIS A 59 17.58 8.86 -5.16
N GLY A 60 18.46 9.38 -4.30
CA GLY A 60 18.09 9.85 -2.96
C GLY A 60 17.16 11.07 -2.99
N ALA A 61 17.33 11.97 -3.95
CA ALA A 61 16.47 13.14 -4.10
C ALA A 61 15.03 12.74 -4.43
N LEU A 62 14.84 11.81 -5.39
CA LEU A 62 13.51 11.32 -5.77
C LEU A 62 12.80 10.66 -4.59
N GLN A 63 13.51 9.80 -3.87
CA GLN A 63 12.92 9.14 -2.70
C GLN A 63 12.54 10.15 -1.61
N SER A 64 13.39 11.14 -1.34
CA SER A 64 13.12 12.17 -0.33
C SER A 64 11.88 13.00 -0.70
N THR A 65 11.75 13.37 -1.98
CA THR A 65 10.56 14.07 -2.48
C THR A 65 9.31 13.22 -2.28
N ARG A 66 9.33 11.94 -2.69
CA ARG A 66 8.21 11.00 -2.54
C ARG A 66 7.72 10.87 -1.09
N GLU A 67 8.64 10.78 -0.12
CA GLU A 67 8.31 10.67 1.31
C GLU A 67 7.68 11.97 1.83
N LEU A 68 8.29 13.13 1.54
CA LEU A 68 7.74 14.43 1.95
C LEU A 68 6.32 14.64 1.42
N MET A 69 6.13 14.30 0.16
CA MET A 69 4.89 14.48 -0.56
C MET A 69 3.68 13.82 0.11
N VAL A 70 3.75 12.51 0.38
CA VAL A 70 2.65 11.81 1.06
C VAL A 70 2.63 12.19 2.53
N GLY A 71 3.79 12.33 3.17
CA GLY A 71 3.91 12.70 4.58
C GLY A 71 3.17 13.99 4.94
N TYR A 72 3.16 14.99 4.06
CA TYR A 72 2.39 16.23 4.28
C TYR A 72 0.88 16.05 4.15
N LEU A 73 0.40 15.24 3.19
CA LEU A 73 -1.03 15.10 2.92
C LEU A 73 -1.73 14.13 3.89
N LEU A 74 -0.98 13.13 4.36
CA LEU A 74 -1.53 11.98 5.06
C LEU A 74 -2.28 12.34 6.36
N PRO A 75 -1.80 13.27 7.21
CA PRO A 75 -2.54 13.65 8.42
C PRO A 75 -3.91 14.25 8.10
N GLU A 76 -3.98 15.14 7.11
CA GLU A 76 -5.24 15.78 6.74
C GLU A 76 -6.18 14.80 6.02
N LEU A 77 -5.65 13.96 5.15
CA LEU A 77 -6.44 12.95 4.45
C LEU A 77 -7.03 11.93 5.43
N CYS A 78 -6.23 11.44 6.38
CA CYS A 78 -6.72 10.56 7.46
C CYS A 78 -7.79 11.23 8.31
N ARG A 79 -7.61 12.52 8.65
CA ARG A 79 -8.63 13.30 9.38
C ARG A 79 -9.92 13.40 8.59
N TYR A 80 -9.85 13.72 7.30
CA TYR A 80 -11.03 13.82 6.44
C TYR A 80 -11.77 12.48 6.30
N VAL A 81 -11.05 11.39 6.07
CA VAL A 81 -11.65 10.06 5.98
C VAL A 81 -12.30 9.65 7.30
N ARG A 82 -11.70 10.00 8.44
CA ARG A 82 -12.27 9.73 9.76
C ARG A 82 -13.50 10.58 10.07
N ASP A 83 -13.35 11.89 9.99
CA ASP A 83 -14.29 12.83 10.57
C ASP A 83 -15.42 13.17 9.58
N ASP A 84 -15.08 13.42 8.32
CA ASP A 84 -16.05 13.82 7.28
C ASP A 84 -16.71 12.62 6.61
N CYS A 85 -15.99 11.49 6.45
CA CYS A 85 -16.55 10.28 5.85
C CYS A 85 -17.07 9.26 6.89
N GLY A 86 -16.80 9.47 8.18
CA GLY A 86 -17.25 8.60 9.27
C GLY A 86 -16.59 7.22 9.28
N ILE A 87 -15.39 7.07 8.71
CA ILE A 87 -14.69 5.78 8.64
C ILE A 87 -13.66 5.72 9.79
N PRO A 88 -13.83 4.86 10.80
CA PRO A 88 -12.92 4.81 11.94
C PRO A 88 -11.57 4.22 11.52
N LEU A 89 -10.55 5.08 11.36
CA LEU A 89 -9.22 4.68 10.93
C LEU A 89 -8.27 4.45 12.12
N GLY A 90 -7.69 3.25 12.19
CA GLY A 90 -6.75 2.84 13.23
C GLY A 90 -5.27 3.00 12.85
N ALA A 91 -4.92 2.76 11.59
CA ALA A 91 -3.54 2.87 11.12
C ALA A 91 -3.48 3.23 9.63
N HIS A 92 -2.32 3.64 9.15
CA HIS A 92 -2.09 3.94 7.75
C HIS A 92 -0.70 3.52 7.31
N ALA A 93 -0.53 3.38 6.00
CA ALA A 93 0.70 3.02 5.34
C ALA A 93 0.69 3.60 3.92
N TYR A 94 1.85 3.79 3.32
CA TYR A 94 1.93 4.19 1.92
C TYR A 94 3.20 3.69 1.26
N ASP A 95 3.13 3.50 -0.05
CA ASP A 95 4.29 3.15 -0.86
C ASP A 95 4.16 3.72 -2.28
N TRP A 96 5.30 3.87 -2.93
CA TRP A 96 5.44 4.32 -4.31
C TRP A 96 5.87 3.15 -5.19
N ASN A 97 5.28 3.03 -6.37
CA ASN A 97 5.78 2.15 -7.40
C ASN A 97 7.07 2.73 -7.97
N ASP A 98 8.11 1.90 -8.07
CA ASP A 98 9.41 2.33 -8.55
C ASP A 98 9.40 2.59 -10.07
N ASP A 99 8.45 1.99 -10.80
CA ASP A 99 8.49 1.92 -12.26
C ASP A 99 7.65 3.01 -12.94
N ASP A 100 6.52 3.39 -12.33
CA ASP A 100 5.56 4.36 -12.91
C ASP A 100 5.21 5.53 -11.98
N LEU A 101 5.92 5.65 -10.85
CA LEU A 101 5.71 6.67 -9.81
C LEU A 101 4.27 6.75 -9.27
N SER A 102 3.47 5.70 -9.42
CA SER A 102 2.17 5.69 -8.77
C SER A 102 2.32 5.51 -7.26
N CYS A 103 1.47 6.18 -6.50
CA CYS A 103 1.44 6.10 -5.04
C CYS A 103 0.19 5.32 -4.61
N LEU A 104 0.38 4.38 -3.70
CA LEU A 104 -0.69 3.74 -2.98
C LEU A 104 -0.68 4.24 -1.54
N ILE A 105 -1.79 4.80 -1.09
CA ILE A 105 -2.06 5.11 0.32
C ILE A 105 -3.06 4.08 0.82
N PHE A 106 -2.71 3.39 1.89
CA PHE A 106 -3.51 2.40 2.58
C PHE A 106 -3.93 2.94 3.94
N MET A 107 -5.22 2.86 4.26
CA MET A 107 -5.75 3.23 5.56
C MET A 107 -6.55 2.05 6.11
N LEU A 108 -6.15 1.60 7.29
CA LEU A 108 -6.74 0.47 7.99
C LEU A 108 -7.87 0.94 8.90
N VAL A 109 -9.03 0.29 8.81
CA VAL A 109 -10.14 0.51 9.74
C VAL A 109 -9.77 -0.01 11.13
N GLU A 110 -10.22 0.62 12.21
CA GLU A 110 -9.90 0.22 13.61
C GLU A 110 -10.29 -1.23 13.91
N GLU A 111 -11.48 -1.65 13.46
CA GLU A 111 -11.98 -3.02 13.57
C GLU A 111 -12.20 -3.62 12.17
N PRO A 112 -11.12 -4.01 11.47
CA PRO A 112 -11.25 -4.43 10.08
C PRO A 112 -11.93 -5.81 9.99
N GLU A 113 -12.83 -5.95 9.02
CA GLU A 113 -13.62 -7.17 8.78
C GLU A 113 -12.75 -8.44 8.73
N PHE A 114 -11.56 -8.40 8.12
CA PHE A 114 -10.68 -9.58 8.02
C PHE A 114 -10.20 -10.14 9.36
N LEU A 115 -10.24 -9.36 10.46
CA LEU A 115 -9.94 -9.85 11.81
C LEU A 115 -11.14 -10.54 12.45
N ARG A 116 -12.36 -10.22 12.02
CA ARG A 116 -13.62 -10.75 12.56
C ARG A 116 -14.11 -11.96 11.78
N GLU A 117 -13.99 -11.89 10.45
CA GLU A 117 -14.47 -12.90 9.52
C GLU A 117 -13.35 -13.34 8.58
N ASN A 118 -12.88 -14.58 8.74
CA ASN A 118 -11.99 -15.18 7.75
C ASN A 118 -12.83 -15.73 6.59
N ARG A 119 -12.91 -14.98 5.48
CA ARG A 119 -13.55 -15.43 4.24
C ARG A 119 -12.48 -15.99 3.30
N PRO A 120 -12.28 -17.32 3.24
CA PRO A 120 -11.26 -17.90 2.39
C PRO A 120 -11.61 -17.71 0.91
N TYR A 121 -10.58 -17.64 0.09
CA TYR A 121 -10.72 -17.60 -1.37
C TYR A 121 -9.82 -18.66 -2.01
N ALA A 122 -10.11 -19.00 -3.27
CA ALA A 122 -9.38 -20.03 -3.99
C ALA A 122 -7.86 -19.73 -4.02
N GLY A 123 -7.05 -20.68 -3.55
CA GLY A 123 -5.59 -20.57 -3.53
C GLY A 123 -5.00 -19.73 -2.39
N GLN A 124 -5.81 -19.25 -1.43
CA GLN A 124 -5.34 -18.46 -0.29
C GLN A 124 -4.19 -19.14 0.47
N ASP A 125 -4.33 -20.42 0.83
CA ASP A 125 -3.28 -21.14 1.57
C ASP A 125 -1.95 -21.23 0.81
N LYS A 126 -2.02 -21.38 -0.51
CA LYS A 126 -0.81 -21.41 -1.35
C LYS A 126 -0.12 -20.05 -1.33
N ILE A 127 -0.89 -18.97 -1.48
CA ILE A 127 -0.38 -17.60 -1.39
C ILE A 127 0.23 -17.36 -0.01
N HIS A 128 -0.45 -17.73 1.07
CA HIS A 128 0.06 -17.55 2.44
C HIS A 128 1.38 -18.29 2.66
N ARG A 129 1.50 -19.54 2.20
CA ARG A 129 2.76 -20.30 2.27
C ARG A 129 3.87 -19.63 1.48
N SER A 130 3.60 -19.18 0.26
CA SER A 130 4.59 -18.46 -0.56
C SER A 130 5.03 -17.16 0.12
N ILE A 131 4.09 -16.33 0.59
CA ILE A 131 4.39 -15.08 1.30
C ILE A 131 5.22 -15.34 2.54
N ALA A 132 4.89 -16.39 3.32
CA ALA A 132 5.64 -16.74 4.51
C ALA A 132 7.08 -17.16 4.19
N ALA A 133 7.28 -17.98 3.16
CA ALA A 133 8.61 -18.41 2.71
C ALA A 133 9.45 -17.21 2.22
N LEU A 134 8.88 -16.36 1.37
CA LEU A 134 9.57 -15.16 0.87
C LEU A 134 9.92 -14.19 1.99
N THR A 135 9.02 -14.02 2.97
CA THR A 135 9.30 -13.17 4.13
C THR A 135 10.40 -13.75 5.00
N TYR A 136 10.46 -15.08 5.16
CA TYR A 136 11.51 -15.75 5.93
C TYR A 136 12.90 -15.54 5.33
N ASP A 137 13.02 -15.51 4.01
CA ASP A 137 14.32 -15.33 3.33
C ASP A 137 14.96 -13.95 3.58
N VAL A 138 14.15 -12.94 3.88
CA VAL A 138 14.60 -11.54 4.06
C VAL A 138 14.43 -11.02 5.49
N GLN A 139 13.65 -11.72 6.32
CA GLN A 139 13.35 -11.31 7.68
C GLN A 139 13.09 -12.55 8.58
N ARG A 140 11.92 -12.63 9.22
CA ARG A 140 11.47 -13.80 10.00
C ARG A 140 10.08 -14.21 9.56
N PHE A 141 9.70 -15.43 9.93
CA PHE A 141 8.36 -15.94 9.70
C PHE A 141 7.31 -15.04 10.39
N PRO A 142 6.26 -14.57 9.67
CA PRO A 142 5.17 -13.79 10.28
C PRO A 142 4.40 -14.61 11.30
N ASP A 143 4.00 -13.99 12.41
CA ASP A 143 3.16 -14.66 13.40
C ASP A 143 1.76 -14.95 12.84
N LYS A 144 1.24 -14.04 12.01
CA LYS A 144 -0.04 -14.22 11.29
C LYS A 144 0.01 -13.60 9.90
N ILE A 145 -0.71 -14.21 8.97
CA ILE A 145 -0.95 -13.68 7.63
C ILE A 145 -2.46 -13.64 7.39
N TYR A 146 -2.95 -12.50 6.94
CA TYR A 146 -4.32 -12.34 6.44
C TYR A 146 -4.25 -11.91 4.98
N SER A 147 -5.24 -12.27 4.20
CA SER A 147 -5.37 -11.71 2.87
C SER A 147 -6.81 -11.72 2.38
N PHE A 148 -7.13 -10.74 1.54
CA PHE A 148 -8.44 -10.63 0.92
C PHE A 148 -8.33 -9.88 -0.40
N TRP A 149 -9.18 -10.25 -1.35
CA TRP A 149 -9.37 -9.48 -2.56
C TRP A 149 -10.28 -8.30 -2.26
N LEU A 150 -9.78 -7.08 -2.48
CA LEU A 150 -10.61 -5.88 -2.39
C LEU A 150 -11.54 -5.77 -3.61
N ASP A 151 -11.03 -6.23 -4.77
CA ASP A 151 -11.80 -6.45 -6.00
C ASP A 151 -11.02 -7.39 -6.93
N SER A 152 -11.42 -7.46 -8.21
CA SER A 152 -10.79 -8.33 -9.20
C SER A 152 -9.32 -8.02 -9.50
N GLN A 153 -8.79 -6.86 -9.08
CA GLN A 153 -7.44 -6.38 -9.39
C GLN A 153 -6.56 -6.13 -8.16
N LEU A 154 -7.12 -6.06 -6.95
CA LEU A 154 -6.36 -5.78 -5.74
C LEU A 154 -6.40 -6.94 -4.76
N LEU A 155 -5.24 -7.55 -4.53
CA LEU A 155 -5.05 -8.46 -3.41
C LEU A 155 -4.29 -7.72 -2.32
N VAL A 156 -4.91 -7.63 -1.15
CA VAL A 156 -4.30 -7.11 0.07
C VAL A 156 -3.81 -8.28 0.91
N VAL A 157 -2.57 -8.20 1.37
CA VAL A 157 -1.96 -9.13 2.31
C VAL A 157 -1.49 -8.35 3.53
N ILE A 158 -1.93 -8.76 4.71
CA ILE A 158 -1.51 -8.18 5.99
C ILE A 158 -0.65 -9.22 6.71
N ARG A 159 0.51 -8.81 7.21
CA ARG A 159 1.39 -9.67 8.01
C ARG A 159 1.60 -9.05 9.37
N ASP A 160 1.34 -9.80 10.42
CA ASP A 160 1.59 -9.40 11.80
C ASP A 160 2.83 -10.13 12.34
N GLY A 161 3.59 -9.45 13.19
CA GLY A 161 4.70 -10.04 13.92
C GLY A 161 5.86 -10.38 13.01
N THR A 162 6.41 -9.40 12.28
CA THR A 162 7.65 -9.61 11.51
C THR A 162 8.85 -8.94 12.16
N LEU A 163 8.66 -7.92 13.00
CA LEU A 163 9.77 -7.19 13.58
C LEU A 163 10.62 -8.06 14.53
N ILE A 164 11.94 -8.03 14.32
CA ILE A 164 12.93 -8.62 15.22
C ILE A 164 13.42 -7.59 16.26
N GLN A 165 14.12 -8.06 17.29
CA GLN A 165 14.54 -7.21 18.42
C GLN A 165 15.38 -6.00 18.01
N VAL A 166 16.30 -6.15 17.05
CA VAL A 166 17.11 -5.02 16.58
C VAL A 166 16.28 -3.99 15.81
N GLU A 167 15.25 -4.42 15.08
CA GLU A 167 14.35 -3.50 14.38
C GLU A 167 13.48 -2.71 15.36
N LYS A 168 13.00 -3.38 16.43
CA LYS A 168 12.27 -2.72 17.52
C LYS A 168 13.13 -1.66 18.21
N ALA A 169 14.38 -1.99 18.53
CA ALA A 169 15.32 -1.01 19.08
C ALA A 169 15.55 0.19 18.15
N LEU A 170 15.75 -0.04 16.85
CA LEU A 170 15.89 1.05 15.87
C LEU A 170 14.65 1.95 15.81
N ILE A 171 13.45 1.39 15.94
CA ILE A 171 12.20 2.16 15.99
C ILE A 171 12.16 3.02 17.26
N GLU A 172 12.50 2.45 18.41
CA GLU A 172 12.55 3.14 19.71
C GLU A 172 13.60 4.28 19.72
N ASP A 173 14.73 4.09 19.05
CA ASP A 173 15.79 5.09 18.89
C ASP A 173 15.45 6.19 17.86
N GLY A 174 14.27 6.14 17.24
CA GLY A 174 13.80 7.14 16.27
C GLY A 174 14.30 6.93 14.83
N HIS A 175 14.86 5.75 14.52
CA HIS A 175 15.37 5.40 13.18
C HIS A 175 14.34 4.71 12.28
N SER A 176 13.05 4.93 12.54
CA SER A 176 11.94 4.29 11.82
C SER A 176 11.98 4.53 10.30
N GLU A 177 12.27 5.75 9.85
CA GLU A 177 12.29 6.06 8.40
C GLU A 177 13.42 5.33 7.67
N VAL A 178 14.63 5.33 8.23
CA VAL A 178 15.78 4.63 7.65
C VAL A 178 15.55 3.13 7.63
N LEU A 179 14.95 2.59 8.69
CA LEU A 179 14.53 1.19 8.74
C LEU A 179 13.51 0.89 7.64
N ARG A 180 12.42 1.67 7.54
CA ARG A 180 11.37 1.52 6.51
C ARG A 180 11.96 1.52 5.10
N MET A 181 12.79 2.50 4.77
CA MET A 181 13.43 2.60 3.46
C MET A 181 14.30 1.38 3.14
N SER A 182 15.09 0.93 4.12
CA SER A 182 15.97 -0.23 3.95
C SER A 182 15.19 -1.53 3.79
N LYS A 183 14.17 -1.75 4.64
CA LYS A 183 13.28 -2.90 4.56
C LYS A 183 12.52 -2.95 3.23
N ARG A 184 11.95 -1.82 2.82
CA ARG A 184 11.23 -1.69 1.54
C ARG A 184 12.09 -2.12 0.36
N ARG A 185 13.31 -1.60 0.28
CA ARG A 185 14.25 -1.97 -0.80
C ARG A 185 14.51 -3.48 -0.85
N VAL A 186 14.75 -4.12 0.29
CA VAL A 186 15.08 -5.55 0.37
C VAL A 186 13.86 -6.43 0.11
N GLU A 187 12.79 -6.23 0.87
CA GLU A 187 11.60 -7.09 0.79
C GLU A 187 10.88 -6.95 -0.55
N LYS A 188 10.73 -5.72 -1.05
CA LYS A 188 10.02 -5.47 -2.32
C LYS A 188 10.77 -6.07 -3.52
N SER A 189 12.11 -6.06 -3.53
CA SER A 189 12.91 -6.74 -4.56
C SER A 189 12.61 -8.25 -4.57
N LYS A 190 12.62 -8.87 -3.38
CA LYS A 190 12.32 -10.30 -3.23
C LYS A 190 10.90 -10.65 -3.72
N PHE A 191 9.89 -9.86 -3.36
CA PHE A 191 8.51 -10.08 -3.81
C PHE A 191 8.28 -9.81 -5.30
N ARG A 192 9.15 -9.00 -5.95
CA ARG A 192 9.14 -8.78 -7.40
C ARG A 192 9.80 -9.94 -8.15
N GLU A 193 10.93 -10.44 -7.64
CA GLU A 193 11.72 -11.51 -8.27
C GLU A 193 11.04 -12.87 -8.14
N GLU A 194 10.55 -13.20 -6.94
CA GLU A 194 9.99 -14.50 -6.63
C GLU A 194 8.48 -14.35 -6.42
N PHE A 195 7.75 -14.44 -7.53
CA PHE A 195 6.31 -14.25 -7.57
C PHE A 195 5.59 -15.32 -6.74
N PRO A 196 4.77 -14.96 -5.73
CA PRO A 196 4.18 -15.96 -4.83
C PRO A 196 2.98 -16.72 -5.41
N PHE A 197 2.56 -16.39 -6.64
CA PHE A 197 1.41 -17.01 -7.29
C PHE A 197 1.87 -18.00 -8.36
N ASP A 198 0.96 -18.92 -8.69
CA ASP A 198 1.20 -19.91 -9.75
C ASP A 198 1.47 -19.22 -11.09
N GLU A 199 2.40 -19.74 -11.90
CA GLU A 199 2.66 -19.26 -13.27
C GLU A 199 1.38 -19.25 -14.12
N ASN A 200 0.41 -20.09 -13.76
CA ASN A 200 -0.91 -20.17 -14.39
C ASN A 200 -1.85 -19.01 -14.08
N VAL A 201 -1.51 -18.11 -13.14
CA VAL A 201 -2.24 -16.87 -12.93
C VAL A 201 -1.94 -15.95 -14.13
N LYS A 202 -2.80 -16.02 -15.15
CA LYS A 202 -2.75 -15.23 -16.40
C LYS A 202 -2.89 -13.71 -16.21
N ARG A 203 -2.62 -13.18 -15.02
CA ARG A 203 -2.74 -11.77 -14.68
C ARG A 203 -1.34 -11.20 -14.50
N SER A 204 -0.96 -10.29 -15.38
CA SER A 204 0.22 -9.46 -15.18
C SER A 204 0.05 -8.62 -13.92
N ILE A 205 1.09 -8.61 -13.07
CA ILE A 205 1.19 -7.65 -11.99
C ILE A 205 1.52 -6.29 -12.61
N ARG A 206 0.71 -5.30 -12.28
CA ARG A 206 0.95 -3.90 -12.61
C ARG A 206 1.77 -3.18 -11.54
N GLY A 207 1.62 -3.58 -10.27
CA GLY A 207 2.37 -2.96 -9.18
C GLY A 207 2.35 -3.77 -7.90
N ILE A 208 3.40 -3.58 -7.09
CA ILE A 208 3.55 -4.14 -5.76
C ILE A 208 3.84 -2.97 -4.81
N TYR A 209 3.12 -2.91 -3.70
CA TYR A 209 3.24 -1.86 -2.70
C TYR A 209 3.44 -2.49 -1.34
N LEU A 210 4.44 -2.05 -0.59
CA LEU A 210 4.80 -2.63 0.70
C LEU A 210 5.18 -1.54 1.70
N ASP A 211 4.51 -1.54 2.85
CA ASP A 211 4.84 -0.65 3.96
C ASP A 211 4.40 -1.22 5.33
N TRP A 212 4.87 -0.58 6.41
CA TRP A 212 4.70 -1.03 7.80
C TRP A 212 4.03 0.03 8.69
N MET A 213 3.07 -0.46 9.46
CA MET A 213 2.50 0.21 10.61
C MET A 213 3.26 -0.25 11.87
N PHE A 214 4.49 0.24 12.04
CA PHE A 214 5.42 -0.23 13.07
C PHE A 214 4.87 -0.31 14.50
N PRO A 215 4.06 0.66 14.99
CA PRO A 215 3.48 0.57 16.34
C PRO A 215 2.62 -0.68 16.58
N HIS A 216 2.17 -1.33 15.51
CA HIS A 216 1.33 -2.53 15.55
C HIS A 216 2.07 -3.81 15.17
N ASP A 217 3.39 -3.75 14.91
CA ASP A 217 4.16 -4.87 14.34
C ASP A 217 3.42 -5.49 13.13
N ARG A 218 2.90 -4.60 12.26
CA ARG A 218 2.02 -4.95 11.14
C ARG A 218 2.57 -4.38 9.84
N SER A 219 2.49 -5.16 8.78
CA SER A 219 2.78 -4.71 7.42
C SER A 219 1.62 -4.96 6.48
N VAL A 220 1.55 -4.16 5.43
CA VAL A 220 0.62 -4.34 4.31
C VAL A 220 1.41 -4.51 3.03
N LEU A 221 1.07 -5.55 2.28
CA LEU A 221 1.56 -5.83 0.94
C LEU A 221 0.36 -5.85 0.00
N VAL A 222 0.35 -4.98 -1.00
CA VAL A 222 -0.73 -4.89 -1.99
C VAL A 222 -0.19 -5.26 -3.36
N TYR A 223 -0.79 -6.28 -3.96
CA TYR A 223 -0.59 -6.62 -5.37
C TYR A 223 -1.70 -5.98 -6.21
N VAL A 224 -1.30 -5.25 -7.24
CA VAL A 224 -2.18 -4.66 -8.24
C VAL A 224 -2.02 -5.43 -9.54
N PHE A 225 -3.10 -5.99 -10.04
CA PHE A 225 -3.14 -6.76 -11.28
C PHE A 225 -3.80 -5.99 -12.41
N ASP A 226 -3.39 -6.28 -13.64
CA ASP A 226 -4.14 -5.84 -14.81
C ASP A 226 -5.58 -6.40 -14.80
N LYS A 227 -6.49 -5.71 -15.49
CA LYS A 227 -7.86 -6.17 -15.64
C LYS A 227 -7.87 -7.48 -16.41
N SER A 228 -8.19 -8.56 -15.72
CA SER A 228 -8.54 -9.84 -16.33
C SER A 228 -9.73 -10.41 -15.55
N PRO A 229 -10.71 -11.07 -16.19
CA PRO A 229 -11.85 -11.67 -15.48
C PRO A 229 -11.38 -12.56 -14.33
N LEU A 230 -12.13 -12.60 -13.23
CA LEU A 230 -11.85 -13.54 -12.12
C LEU A 230 -12.09 -14.96 -12.64
N PRO A 231 -11.11 -15.88 -12.53
CA PRO A 231 -11.27 -17.25 -13.05
C PRO A 231 -12.42 -18.03 -12.37
N TRP A 232 -12.91 -17.52 -11.23
CA TRP A 232 -13.96 -18.12 -10.40
C TRP A 232 -15.29 -17.34 -10.43
N LEU A 233 -15.48 -16.44 -11.40
CA LEU A 233 -16.78 -15.77 -11.65
C LEU A 233 -17.58 -16.39 -12.81
N ASN A 234 -17.33 -17.66 -13.14
CA ASN A 234 -18.22 -18.48 -13.97
C ASN A 234 -18.76 -19.65 -13.16
#